data_AF-A0A957HV39-F1
#
_entry.id   AF-A0A957HV39-F1
#
_cell.length_a   1.000
_cell.length_b   1.000
_cell.length_c   1.000
_cell.angle_alpha   90.00
_cell.angle_beta   90.00
_cell.angle_gamma   90.00
#
_symmetry.space_group_name_H-M   'P 1'
#
loop_
_entity.id
_entity.type
_entity.pdbx_description
1 polymer ?
#
loop_
_entity_poly.entity_id
_entity_poly.type
_entity_poly.pdbx_seq_one_letter_code
_entity_poly.pdbx_strand_id
1 'polypeptide(L)'
;MAVFQNVKQIHLTSSEMEVLESMFSQHERVVIKDEFLGGFGGVHVLWIRPIATNGAELPVVAKLGSIEIIKKEWDAFQQFVAKKVPNIARLYGELALSKNGEYAGICYPMAGDGRFYAESLASFAAHAPTRIVTYVLQNHLFASMEAMWQDNSLYPEAPVAASFDPILPANILVEATPKESTTPLAVSPQSLQQQQHYRGVDIRLTGFIVEEIDVYKNELTLNVPQGNDRLPKSFRIRVTAVSDPTPFTTGNPLPFPISGIIQDTRETYLQQWVTRLFTDINAAATPIKLPDLEPLPNPLAQLNNLLTQTRDVYIGPIHGDLNLQNILVEYDEQSQHIFLIDFAAAREDIVLHDLWRLETGIWLYLVPPLLQQAGLTLTEIPALNQAVHTAVSTANQPTFNPALEKAFYILTTVRRQANQYFVQKNKWSEYYNGLIPYLLGALKFKNLDHVPTAPLPKQIAFITAASLLQITQERPKIMFAPPTTDAAPTSIPQTAVSQPGYAAQTTAAAPTGTTLTADPQTLHPLLVEHFTLADMEEMCFKLNIEPEDIPGKGRSAKAREFIMHLKRHGRLEELPPLMQAMRPRVNWQ
;
A
#
# COMPACT_ATOMS: atom_id res chain seq x y z
N MET A 1 -21.12 -18.93 28.56
CA MET A 1 -19.84 -18.56 27.91
C MET A 1 -19.78 -19.31 26.60
N ALA A 2 -19.36 -18.63 25.53
CA ALA A 2 -19.20 -19.25 24.23
C ALA A 2 -18.14 -20.35 24.27
N VAL A 3 -18.36 -21.45 23.55
CA VAL A 3 -17.33 -22.48 23.35
C VAL A 3 -16.41 -22.05 22.21
N PHE A 4 -15.11 -21.91 22.47
CA PHE A 4 -14.13 -21.55 21.44
C PHE A 4 -13.51 -22.80 20.81
N GLN A 5 -13.60 -22.89 19.47
CA GLN A 5 -12.94 -23.92 18.68
C GLN A 5 -11.83 -23.30 17.84
N ASN A 6 -10.59 -23.51 18.23
CA ASN A 6 -9.41 -23.04 17.51
C ASN A 6 -8.92 -24.12 16.54
N VAL A 7 -9.36 -24.06 15.29
CA VAL A 7 -9.16 -25.13 14.29
C VAL A 7 -7.68 -25.34 13.96
N LYS A 8 -6.90 -24.26 13.92
CA LYS A 8 -5.47 -24.29 13.55
C LYS A 8 -4.51 -24.18 14.72
N GLN A 9 -5.00 -24.24 15.97
CA GLN A 9 -4.19 -24.09 17.18
C GLN A 9 -3.37 -22.80 17.17
N ILE A 10 -4.00 -21.70 16.71
CA ILE A 10 -3.40 -20.35 16.69
C ILE A 10 -3.06 -19.96 18.13
N HIS A 11 -1.84 -19.49 18.37
CA HIS A 11 -1.41 -19.11 19.71
C HIS A 11 -2.03 -17.77 20.10
N LEU A 12 -2.88 -17.78 21.13
CA LEU A 12 -3.52 -16.58 21.69
C LEU A 12 -3.15 -16.45 23.16
N THR A 13 -2.82 -15.24 23.58
CA THR A 13 -2.58 -14.92 25.00
C THR A 13 -3.89 -14.96 25.79
N SER A 14 -3.79 -15.04 27.12
CA SER A 14 -4.97 -14.99 27.99
C SER A 14 -5.77 -13.71 27.79
N SER A 15 -5.11 -12.56 27.63
CA SER A 15 -5.77 -11.26 27.42
C SER A 15 -6.53 -11.21 26.09
N GLU A 16 -5.97 -11.77 25.02
CA GLU A 16 -6.65 -11.85 23.71
C GLU A 16 -7.86 -12.77 23.74
N MET A 17 -7.77 -13.89 24.47
CA MET A 17 -8.91 -14.76 24.70
C MET A 17 -10.03 -14.06 25.49
N GLU A 18 -9.68 -13.26 26.50
CA GLU A 18 -10.68 -12.45 27.23
C GLU A 18 -11.38 -11.42 26.33
N VAL A 19 -10.63 -10.77 25.42
CA VAL A 19 -11.21 -9.86 24.42
C VAL A 19 -12.19 -10.60 23.51
N LEU A 20 -11.84 -11.79 23.03
CA LEU A 20 -12.74 -12.60 22.19
C LEU A 20 -13.99 -13.05 22.95
N GLU A 21 -13.85 -13.46 24.22
CA GLU A 21 -14.97 -13.81 25.09
C GLU A 21 -15.93 -12.64 25.29
N SER A 22 -15.38 -11.42 25.45
CA SER A 22 -16.14 -10.19 25.56
C SER A 22 -16.89 -9.88 24.25
N MET A 23 -16.18 -9.93 23.12
CA MET A 23 -16.67 -9.63 21.78
C MET A 23 -17.82 -10.55 21.34
N PHE A 24 -17.74 -11.84 21.67
CA PHE A 24 -18.71 -12.86 21.25
C PHE A 24 -19.51 -13.44 22.44
N SER A 25 -19.76 -12.60 23.46
CA SER A 25 -20.42 -13.02 24.71
C SER A 25 -21.86 -13.53 24.52
N GLN A 26 -22.52 -13.13 23.43
CA GLN A 26 -23.89 -13.52 23.06
C GLN A 26 -23.93 -14.79 22.20
N HIS A 27 -22.78 -15.35 21.80
CA HIS A 27 -22.70 -16.52 20.93
C HIS A 27 -22.54 -17.82 21.74
N GLU A 28 -23.08 -18.92 21.23
CA GLU A 28 -22.93 -20.23 21.85
C GLU A 28 -21.58 -20.85 21.54
N ARG A 29 -21.09 -20.63 20.31
CA ARG A 29 -19.83 -21.18 19.83
C ARG A 29 -19.13 -20.22 18.88
N VAL A 30 -17.81 -20.14 18.98
CA VAL A 30 -16.97 -19.31 18.13
C VAL A 30 -15.89 -20.20 17.52
N VAL A 31 -15.86 -20.29 16.18
CA VAL A 31 -14.86 -21.08 15.47
C VAL A 31 -13.80 -20.16 14.90
N ILE A 32 -12.57 -20.24 15.43
CA ILE A 32 -11.40 -19.55 14.90
C ILE A 32 -10.84 -20.43 13.79
N LYS A 33 -11.00 -19.96 12.54
CA LYS A 33 -10.66 -20.72 11.33
C LYS A 33 -9.21 -20.55 10.92
N ASP A 34 -8.71 -19.32 10.99
CA ASP A 34 -7.39 -18.96 10.49
C ASP A 34 -6.91 -17.64 11.09
N GLU A 35 -5.64 -17.32 10.83
CA GLU A 35 -5.03 -16.03 11.10
C GLU A 35 -4.51 -15.42 9.79
N PHE A 36 -4.73 -14.12 9.61
CA PHE A 36 -4.14 -13.36 8.52
C PHE A 36 -2.73 -12.92 8.93
N LEU A 37 -1.73 -13.56 8.32
CA LEU A 37 -0.32 -13.25 8.57
C LEU A 37 0.17 -12.14 7.64
N GLY A 38 0.65 -11.02 8.21
CA GLY A 38 1.36 -9.98 7.45
C GLY A 38 1.21 -8.57 8.02
N GLY A 39 2.33 -7.89 8.33
CA GLY A 39 2.41 -6.43 8.46
C GLY A 39 1.79 -5.77 9.70
N PHE A 40 1.01 -6.48 10.51
CA PHE A 40 0.36 -5.90 11.70
C PHE A 40 1.27 -6.01 12.93
N GLY A 41 2.18 -5.05 13.08
CA GLY A 41 3.10 -5.01 14.22
C GLY A 41 2.33 -5.03 15.56
N GLY A 42 2.39 -6.15 16.27
CA GLY A 42 1.79 -6.33 17.60
C GLY A 42 0.28 -6.57 17.62
N VAL A 43 -0.34 -6.97 16.51
CA VAL A 43 -1.80 -7.20 16.42
C VAL A 43 -2.10 -8.54 15.74
N HIS A 44 -2.97 -9.35 16.34
CA HIS A 44 -3.50 -10.57 15.73
C HIS A 44 -4.77 -10.28 14.93
N VAL A 45 -4.82 -10.76 13.69
CA VAL A 45 -5.98 -10.61 12.80
C VAL A 45 -6.55 -11.99 12.49
N LEU A 46 -7.71 -12.30 13.04
CA LEU A 46 -8.29 -13.64 13.04
C LEU A 46 -9.49 -13.75 12.10
N TRP A 47 -9.58 -14.87 11.39
CA TRP A 47 -10.79 -15.27 10.68
C TRP A 47 -11.70 -16.09 11.60
N ILE A 48 -12.87 -15.55 11.92
CA ILE A 48 -13.80 -16.12 12.89
C ILE A 48 -15.15 -16.43 12.24
N ARG A 49 -15.78 -17.54 12.67
CA ARG A 49 -17.17 -17.89 12.36
C ARG A 49 -17.97 -17.97 13.67
N PRO A 50 -18.79 -16.96 14.00
CA PRO A 50 -19.67 -17.00 15.15
C PRO A 50 -20.89 -17.90 14.90
N ILE A 51 -21.40 -18.51 15.96
CA ILE A 51 -22.57 -19.39 15.96
C ILE A 51 -23.46 -19.01 17.15
N ALA A 52 -24.62 -18.44 16.86
CA ALA A 52 -25.65 -18.10 17.82
C ALA A 52 -26.66 -19.26 17.96
N THR A 53 -27.59 -19.14 18.92
CA THR A 53 -28.63 -20.15 19.21
C THR A 53 -29.52 -20.46 18.00
N ASN A 54 -29.69 -19.50 17.10
CA ASN A 54 -30.49 -19.64 15.88
C ASN A 54 -29.67 -20.12 14.66
N GLY A 55 -28.37 -20.36 14.80
CA GLY A 55 -27.50 -20.91 13.76
C GLY A 55 -26.20 -20.17 13.54
N ALA A 56 -25.48 -20.58 12.48
CA ALA A 56 -24.19 -20.00 12.13
C ALA A 56 -24.35 -18.65 11.42
N GLU A 57 -23.71 -17.62 11.95
CA GLU A 57 -23.67 -16.27 11.38
C GLU A 57 -22.58 -16.13 10.30
N LEU A 58 -22.60 -15.06 9.50
CA LEU A 58 -21.57 -14.79 8.50
C LEU A 58 -20.16 -14.70 9.13
N PRO A 59 -19.10 -15.05 8.38
CA PRO A 59 -17.75 -14.97 8.92
C PRO A 59 -17.31 -13.52 9.10
N VAL A 60 -16.44 -13.30 10.09
CA VAL A 60 -15.93 -12.00 10.48
C VAL A 60 -14.41 -12.03 10.62
N VAL A 61 -13.80 -10.85 10.56
CA VAL A 61 -12.39 -10.62 10.85
C VAL A 61 -12.29 -9.91 12.19
N ALA A 62 -11.62 -10.51 13.18
CA ALA A 62 -11.37 -9.89 14.47
C ALA A 62 -9.92 -9.42 14.55
N LYS A 63 -9.70 -8.16 14.90
CA LYS A 63 -8.37 -7.55 15.07
C LYS A 63 -8.15 -7.31 16.56
N LEU A 64 -7.11 -7.92 17.14
CA LEU A 64 -6.81 -7.95 18.57
C LEU A 64 -5.41 -7.41 18.83
N GLY A 65 -5.23 -6.57 19.84
CA GLY A 65 -3.92 -6.03 20.19
C GLY A 65 -3.97 -5.15 21.43
N SER A 66 -2.90 -4.39 21.67
CA SER A 66 -2.89 -3.43 22.78
C SER A 66 -4.01 -2.40 22.62
N ILE A 67 -4.54 -1.92 23.74
CA ILE A 67 -5.64 -0.96 23.74
C ILE A 67 -5.27 0.31 22.95
N GLU A 68 -4.02 0.76 22.99
CA GLU A 68 -3.57 1.97 22.30
C GLU A 68 -3.71 1.83 20.78
N ILE A 69 -3.29 0.69 20.22
CA ILE A 69 -3.33 0.45 18.78
C ILE A 69 -4.76 0.28 18.30
N ILE A 70 -5.54 -0.56 18.98
CA ILE A 70 -6.91 -0.88 18.57
C ILE A 70 -7.86 0.29 18.79
N LYS A 71 -7.72 1.01 19.91
CA LYS A 71 -8.53 2.20 20.19
C LYS A 71 -8.26 3.31 19.17
N LYS A 72 -7.01 3.49 18.73
CA LYS A 72 -6.68 4.45 17.68
C LYS A 72 -7.46 4.18 16.39
N GLU A 73 -7.50 2.93 15.94
CA GLU A 73 -8.26 2.53 14.75
C GLU A 73 -9.77 2.65 14.96
N TRP A 74 -10.27 2.24 16.13
CA TRP A 74 -11.68 2.42 16.49
C TRP A 74 -12.10 3.89 16.45
N ASP A 75 -11.36 4.77 17.14
CA ASP A 75 -11.67 6.20 17.22
C ASP A 75 -11.59 6.84 15.82
N ALA A 76 -10.56 6.50 15.03
CA ALA A 76 -10.41 6.96 13.65
C ALA A 76 -11.59 6.53 12.75
N PHE A 77 -12.01 5.27 12.85
CA PHE A 77 -13.15 4.74 12.10
C PHE A 77 -14.45 5.48 12.47
N GLN A 78 -14.74 5.63 13.76
CA GLN A 78 -15.95 6.29 14.24
C GLN A 78 -16.00 7.76 13.84
N GLN A 79 -14.87 8.46 13.92
CA GLN A 79 -14.79 9.89 13.66
C GLN A 79 -14.81 10.23 12.16
N PHE A 80 -14.06 9.48 11.33
CA PHE A 80 -13.81 9.87 9.95
C PHE A 80 -14.53 9.00 8.91
N VAL A 81 -14.90 7.76 9.23
CA VAL A 81 -15.31 6.76 8.23
C VAL A 81 -16.78 6.39 8.34
N ALA A 82 -17.25 6.01 9.53
CA ALA A 82 -18.53 5.31 9.75
C ALA A 82 -19.77 5.96 9.12
N LYS A 83 -19.76 7.29 8.97
CA LYS A 83 -20.88 8.09 8.44
C LYS A 83 -20.62 8.69 7.04
N LYS A 84 -19.41 8.54 6.50
CA LYS A 84 -18.98 9.26 5.29
C LYS A 84 -18.72 8.35 4.10
N VAL A 85 -18.38 7.09 4.33
CA VAL A 85 -18.00 6.17 3.24
C VAL A 85 -19.06 5.06 3.09
N PRO A 86 -19.78 4.99 1.95
CA PRO A 86 -20.63 3.85 1.63
C PRO A 86 -19.79 2.60 1.34
N ASN A 87 -20.39 1.41 1.46
CA ASN A 87 -19.76 0.12 1.11
C ASN A 87 -18.45 -0.22 1.85
N ILE A 88 -18.30 0.28 3.07
CA ILE A 88 -17.23 -0.13 3.98
C ILE A 88 -17.62 -1.36 4.79
N ALA A 89 -16.62 -2.17 5.18
CA ALA A 89 -16.80 -3.14 6.24
C ALA A 89 -17.08 -2.39 7.56
N ARG A 90 -18.36 -2.26 7.94
CA ARG A 90 -18.74 -1.57 9.18
C ARG A 90 -18.34 -2.37 10.39
N LEU A 91 -17.78 -1.71 11.40
CA LEU A 91 -17.44 -2.37 12.66
C LEU A 91 -18.67 -3.02 13.30
N TYR A 92 -18.55 -4.28 13.70
CA TYR A 92 -19.54 -5.01 14.48
C TYR A 92 -19.33 -4.74 15.97
N GLY A 93 -20.43 -4.38 16.66
CA GLY A 93 -20.43 -4.21 18.10
C GLY A 93 -19.68 -2.96 18.59
N GLU A 94 -19.37 -2.95 19.88
CA GLU A 94 -18.53 -1.94 20.52
C GLU A 94 -17.08 -2.42 20.63
N LEU A 95 -16.17 -1.52 21.02
CA LEU A 95 -14.79 -1.87 21.34
C LEU A 95 -14.76 -2.93 22.47
N ALA A 96 -14.27 -4.13 22.17
CA ALA A 96 -14.12 -5.19 23.17
C ALA A 96 -12.83 -4.98 23.96
N LEU A 97 -12.86 -5.19 25.28
CA LEU A 97 -11.72 -4.98 26.19
C LEU A 97 -11.41 -6.25 26.99
N SER A 98 -10.13 -6.47 27.30
CA SER A 98 -9.69 -7.45 28.31
C SER A 98 -10.08 -6.99 29.72
N LYS A 99 -10.07 -7.89 30.71
CA LYS A 99 -10.49 -7.54 32.08
C LYS A 99 -9.60 -6.48 32.73
N ASN A 100 -8.31 -6.48 32.40
CA ASN A 100 -7.34 -5.49 32.89
C ASN A 100 -7.32 -4.20 32.05
N GLY A 101 -8.04 -4.15 30.92
CA GLY A 101 -8.10 -2.98 30.04
C GLY A 101 -6.83 -2.71 29.22
N GLU A 102 -5.84 -3.60 29.22
CA GLU A 102 -4.59 -3.41 28.47
C GLU A 102 -4.70 -3.87 27.00
N TYR A 103 -5.65 -4.76 26.69
CA TYR A 103 -5.91 -5.27 25.36
C TYR A 103 -7.31 -4.92 24.91
N ALA A 104 -7.47 -4.74 23.61
CA ALA A 104 -8.75 -4.48 23.00
C ALA A 104 -8.91 -5.24 21.67
N GLY A 105 -10.14 -5.27 21.17
CA GLY A 105 -10.46 -5.89 19.90
C GLY A 105 -11.61 -5.19 19.18
N ILE A 106 -11.52 -5.22 17.85
CA ILE A 106 -12.55 -4.73 16.93
C ILE A 106 -12.87 -5.80 15.89
N CYS A 107 -14.09 -5.76 15.34
CA CYS A 107 -14.59 -6.81 14.46
C CYS A 107 -15.16 -6.23 13.16
N TYR A 108 -14.80 -6.84 12.03
CA TYR A 108 -15.25 -6.45 10.69
C TYR A 108 -16.01 -7.60 10.01
N PRO A 109 -17.02 -7.32 9.18
CA PRO A 109 -17.50 -8.27 8.18
C PRO A 109 -16.34 -8.74 7.31
N MET A 110 -16.30 -10.04 7.02
CA MET A 110 -15.36 -10.55 6.02
C MET A 110 -15.77 -10.03 4.63
N ALA A 111 -14.80 -9.52 3.86
CA ALA A 111 -15.05 -9.12 2.48
C ALA A 111 -15.67 -10.29 1.66
N GLY A 112 -16.66 -9.97 0.83
CA GLY A 112 -17.46 -10.96 0.11
C GLY A 112 -18.32 -11.87 1.01
N ASP A 113 -18.56 -11.47 2.27
CA ASP A 113 -19.27 -12.24 3.30
C ASP A 113 -18.71 -13.66 3.51
N GLY A 114 -17.44 -13.88 3.13
CA GLY A 114 -16.80 -15.20 3.04
C GLY A 114 -17.50 -16.20 2.11
N ARG A 115 -18.40 -15.73 1.25
CA ARG A 115 -19.07 -16.48 0.18
C ARG A 115 -18.42 -16.21 -1.17
N PHE A 116 -18.06 -14.96 -1.41
CA PHE A 116 -17.40 -14.50 -2.62
C PHE A 116 -15.91 -14.28 -2.36
N TYR A 117 -15.12 -14.51 -3.41
CA TYR A 117 -13.68 -14.31 -3.34
C TYR A 117 -13.35 -12.84 -3.53
N ALA A 118 -12.67 -12.27 -2.53
CA ALA A 118 -12.09 -10.94 -2.61
C ALA A 118 -10.56 -11.03 -2.63
N GLU A 119 -9.92 -10.27 -3.50
CA GLU A 119 -8.47 -10.12 -3.59
C GLU A 119 -8.08 -8.64 -3.50
N SER A 120 -6.81 -8.34 -3.24
CA SER A 120 -6.37 -6.94 -3.25
C SER A 120 -6.40 -6.34 -4.65
N LEU A 121 -6.58 -5.02 -4.76
CA LEU A 121 -6.55 -4.30 -6.02
C LEU A 121 -5.22 -4.51 -6.76
N ALA A 122 -4.11 -4.72 -6.03
CA ALA A 122 -2.83 -5.10 -6.63
C ALA A 122 -2.92 -6.44 -7.38
N SER A 123 -3.47 -7.47 -6.74
CA SER A 123 -3.66 -8.80 -7.32
C SER A 123 -4.66 -8.74 -8.49
N PHE A 124 -5.79 -8.08 -8.28
CA PHE A 124 -6.80 -7.87 -9.31
C PHE A 124 -6.23 -7.17 -10.54
N ALA A 125 -5.49 -6.08 -10.36
CA ALA A 125 -4.91 -5.32 -11.46
C ALA A 125 -3.86 -6.11 -12.26
N ALA A 126 -3.24 -7.13 -11.67
CA ALA A 126 -2.27 -7.97 -12.36
C ALA A 126 -2.93 -8.78 -13.50
N HIS A 127 -4.11 -9.37 -13.27
CA HIS A 127 -4.78 -10.22 -14.26
C HIS A 127 -5.96 -9.56 -14.98
N ALA A 128 -6.66 -8.62 -14.34
CA ALA A 128 -7.87 -8.02 -14.92
C ALA A 128 -7.54 -7.14 -16.14
N PRO A 129 -8.43 -7.06 -17.15
CA PRO A 129 -8.24 -6.15 -18.29
C PRO A 129 -8.18 -4.68 -17.85
N THR A 130 -7.37 -3.86 -18.52
CA THR A 130 -7.19 -2.43 -18.19
C THR A 130 -8.50 -1.65 -18.07
N ARG A 131 -9.44 -1.90 -18.99
CA ARG A 131 -10.78 -1.28 -18.97
C ARG A 131 -11.58 -1.59 -17.71
N ILE A 132 -11.39 -2.79 -17.15
CA ILE A 132 -12.10 -3.25 -15.96
C ILE A 132 -11.46 -2.61 -14.72
N VAL A 133 -10.14 -2.57 -14.63
CA VAL A 133 -9.45 -1.92 -13.50
C VAL A 133 -9.80 -0.43 -13.44
N THR A 134 -9.79 0.26 -14.58
CA THR A 134 -10.18 1.68 -14.66
C THR A 134 -11.65 1.89 -14.31
N TYR A 135 -12.54 0.98 -14.75
CA TYR A 135 -13.95 1.00 -14.35
C TYR A 135 -14.12 0.86 -12.83
N VAL A 136 -13.42 -0.09 -12.19
CA VAL A 136 -13.44 -0.28 -10.72
C VAL A 136 -12.95 0.97 -10.00
N LEU A 137 -11.86 1.58 -10.46
CA LEU A 137 -11.36 2.82 -9.87
C LEU A 137 -12.39 3.94 -9.95
N GLN A 138 -12.98 4.17 -11.11
CA GLN A 138 -13.88 5.31 -11.34
C GLN A 138 -15.26 5.12 -10.68
N ASN A 139 -15.88 3.97 -10.90
CA ASN A 139 -17.30 3.76 -10.59
C ASN A 139 -17.52 3.14 -9.21
N HIS A 140 -16.48 2.55 -8.62
CA HIS A 140 -16.57 1.93 -7.30
C HIS A 140 -15.67 2.63 -6.28
N LEU A 141 -14.36 2.73 -6.53
CA LEU A 141 -13.43 3.34 -5.56
C LEU A 141 -13.67 4.83 -5.37
N PHE A 142 -13.56 5.61 -6.44
CA PHE A 142 -13.69 7.07 -6.35
C PHE A 142 -15.10 7.48 -5.96
N ALA A 143 -16.12 6.80 -6.50
CA ALA A 143 -17.51 7.01 -6.08
C ALA A 143 -17.73 6.73 -4.58
N SER A 144 -17.08 5.71 -4.01
CA SER A 144 -17.20 5.41 -2.56
C SER A 144 -16.44 6.44 -1.72
N MET A 145 -15.30 6.93 -2.20
CA MET A 145 -14.47 7.91 -1.48
C MET A 145 -14.96 9.35 -1.65
N GLU A 146 -15.80 9.63 -2.64
CA GLU A 146 -16.24 10.97 -3.02
C GLU A 146 -16.86 11.75 -1.86
N ALA A 147 -17.78 11.12 -1.10
CA ALA A 147 -18.43 11.78 0.03
C ALA A 147 -17.44 12.14 1.16
N MET A 148 -16.40 11.33 1.37
CA MET A 148 -15.33 11.62 2.32
C MET A 148 -14.46 12.77 1.80
N TRP A 149 -14.00 12.69 0.56
CA TRP A 149 -13.12 13.70 -0.02
C TRP A 149 -13.81 15.05 -0.27
N GLN A 150 -15.10 15.09 -0.57
CA GLN A 150 -15.87 16.32 -0.77
C GLN A 150 -16.14 17.08 0.53
N ASP A 151 -16.10 16.41 1.68
CA ASP A 151 -16.19 17.03 2.99
C ASP A 151 -14.85 17.69 3.37
N ASN A 152 -14.45 18.67 2.57
CA ASN A 152 -13.18 19.37 2.72
C ASN A 152 -13.38 20.88 2.78
N SER A 153 -12.33 21.58 3.18
CA SER A 153 -12.30 23.04 3.18
C SER A 153 -10.91 23.53 2.83
N LEU A 154 -10.85 24.70 2.17
CA LEU A 154 -9.59 25.35 1.84
C LEU A 154 -8.87 25.78 3.11
N TYR A 155 -7.60 25.41 3.21
CA TYR A 155 -6.66 25.87 4.24
C TYR A 155 -5.54 26.64 3.55
N PRO A 156 -5.52 27.99 3.65
CA PRO A 156 -4.50 28.80 3.00
C PRO A 156 -3.14 28.68 3.72
N GLU A 157 -2.06 28.77 2.95
CA GLU A 157 -0.69 28.80 3.46
C GLU A 157 -0.36 27.69 4.50
N ALA A 158 -0.88 26.48 4.30
CA ALA A 158 -0.64 25.34 5.16
C ALA A 158 0.85 24.99 5.27
N PRO A 159 1.42 24.84 6.47
CA PRO A 159 2.73 24.22 6.66
C PRO A 159 2.62 22.71 6.44
N VAL A 160 3.02 22.22 5.26
CA VAL A 160 2.74 20.83 4.85
C VAL A 160 3.75 19.81 5.37
N ALA A 161 4.92 20.22 5.88
CA ALA A 161 5.99 19.31 6.32
C ALA A 161 5.49 18.19 7.23
N ALA A 162 4.71 18.55 8.25
CA ALA A 162 4.26 17.63 9.27
C ALA A 162 3.31 16.56 8.74
N SER A 163 2.57 16.88 7.68
CA SER A 163 1.66 15.96 7.00
C SER A 163 2.40 14.84 6.24
N PHE A 164 3.65 15.10 5.80
CA PHE A 164 4.50 14.12 5.13
C PHE A 164 5.48 13.37 6.05
N ASP A 165 5.68 13.81 7.29
CA ASP A 165 6.62 13.18 8.21
C ASP A 165 6.31 11.69 8.52
N PRO A 166 5.04 11.25 8.65
CA PRO A 166 4.74 9.83 8.88
C PRO A 166 5.21 8.92 7.73
N ILE A 167 5.18 9.41 6.49
CA ILE A 167 5.52 8.63 5.29
C ILE A 167 7.01 8.68 4.96
N LEU A 168 7.73 9.72 5.38
CA LEU A 168 9.18 9.84 5.23
C LEU A 168 9.93 9.08 6.34
N PRO A 169 11.24 8.83 6.19
CA PRO A 169 12.06 8.42 7.34
C PRO A 169 12.09 9.51 8.42
N ALA A 170 12.42 9.11 9.64
CA ALA A 170 12.58 10.02 10.77
C ALA A 170 13.55 11.16 10.41
N ASN A 171 13.28 12.36 10.92
CA ASN A 171 14.08 13.55 10.67
C ASN A 171 15.52 13.34 11.16
N ILE A 172 15.66 12.67 12.31
CA ILE A 172 16.94 12.35 12.94
C ILE A 172 16.89 10.91 13.49
N LEU A 173 18.01 10.19 13.36
CA LEU A 173 18.27 8.94 14.06
C LEU A 173 19.29 9.17 15.18
N VAL A 174 18.94 8.72 16.38
CA VAL A 174 19.75 8.83 17.59
C VAL A 174 20.04 7.43 18.10
N GLU A 175 21.30 7.13 18.38
CA GLU A 175 21.66 5.93 19.15
C GLU A 175 21.78 6.31 20.62
N ALA A 176 20.95 5.70 21.48
CA ALA A 176 20.94 5.99 22.91
C ALA A 176 22.27 5.59 23.56
N THR A 177 22.78 6.44 24.46
CA THR A 177 24.00 6.18 25.22
C THR A 177 23.69 6.09 26.72
N PRO A 178 24.17 5.06 27.44
CA PRO A 178 23.93 4.93 28.88
C PRO A 178 24.63 6.00 29.74
N LYS A 179 25.68 6.62 29.19
CA LYS A 179 26.52 7.59 29.88
C LYS A 179 26.37 8.95 29.21
N GLU A 180 25.84 9.93 29.95
CA GLU A 180 25.79 11.32 29.48
C GLU A 180 27.22 11.83 29.28
N SER A 181 27.47 12.47 28.14
CA SER A 181 28.67 13.28 27.95
C SER A 181 28.71 14.44 28.94
N THR A 182 29.89 15.02 29.12
CA THR A 182 30.09 16.16 30.02
C THR A 182 29.39 17.44 29.54
N THR A 183 29.08 17.56 28.24
CA THR A 183 28.44 18.75 27.64
C THR A 183 27.53 18.38 26.46
N PRO A 184 26.43 17.63 26.67
CA PRO A 184 25.51 17.27 25.59
C PRO A 184 24.71 18.50 25.16
N LEU A 185 24.37 18.57 23.87
CA LEU A 185 23.48 19.60 23.37
C LEU A 185 22.05 19.31 23.83
N ALA A 186 21.44 20.24 24.57
CA ALA A 186 20.04 20.12 24.96
C ALA A 186 19.12 20.35 23.75
N VAL A 187 18.38 19.31 23.36
CA VAL A 187 17.43 19.34 22.26
C VAL A 187 16.01 19.18 22.80
N SER A 188 15.16 20.13 22.46
CA SER A 188 13.72 20.13 22.78
C SER A 188 12.93 20.51 21.53
N PRO A 189 11.60 20.31 21.52
CA PRO A 189 10.73 20.80 20.44
C PRO A 189 10.94 22.28 20.08
N GLN A 190 11.33 23.14 21.03
CA GLN A 190 11.58 24.56 20.74
C GLN A 190 12.96 24.83 20.13
N SER A 191 14.00 24.08 20.51
CA SER A 191 15.37 24.31 20.01
C SER A 191 15.65 23.62 18.66
N LEU A 192 14.81 22.67 18.26
CA LEU A 192 14.94 21.86 17.04
C LEU A 192 14.94 22.64 15.72
N GLN A 193 14.27 23.80 15.65
CA GLN A 193 14.10 24.54 14.40
C GLN A 193 15.39 25.24 13.92
N GLN A 194 16.46 25.24 14.72
CA GLN A 194 17.61 26.12 14.48
C GLN A 194 18.89 25.43 13.99
N GLN A 195 18.97 24.10 13.87
CA GLN A 195 20.25 23.47 13.50
C GLN A 195 20.11 22.29 12.53
N GLN A 196 21.02 22.25 11.55
CA GLN A 196 20.93 21.38 10.36
C GLN A 196 22.08 20.37 10.23
N HIS A 197 23.08 20.39 11.13
CA HIS A 197 24.27 19.55 11.02
C HIS A 197 24.57 18.85 12.33
N TYR A 198 24.12 17.60 12.45
CA TYR A 198 24.11 16.90 13.72
C TYR A 198 24.88 15.58 13.77
N ARG A 199 25.42 15.09 12.65
CA ARG A 199 26.03 13.76 12.67
C ARG A 199 27.22 13.73 13.66
N GLY A 200 27.20 12.77 14.57
CA GLY A 200 28.19 12.62 15.64
C GLY A 200 28.02 13.60 16.81
N VAL A 201 26.98 14.43 16.82
CA VAL A 201 26.68 15.35 17.93
C VAL A 201 26.00 14.57 19.05
N ASP A 202 26.53 14.73 20.26
CA ASP A 202 25.93 14.21 21.49
C ASP A 202 24.80 15.13 21.94
N ILE A 203 23.61 14.57 22.15
CA ILE A 203 22.40 15.31 22.46
C ILE A 203 21.72 14.77 23.71
N ARG A 204 20.91 15.64 24.33
CA ARG A 204 19.98 15.31 25.39
C ARG A 204 18.57 15.72 25.00
N LEU A 205 17.71 14.74 24.76
CA LEU A 205 16.33 14.92 24.31
C LEU A 205 15.40 15.16 25.50
N THR A 206 14.62 16.23 25.45
CA THR A 206 13.64 16.59 26.49
C THR A 206 12.35 17.15 25.89
N GLY A 207 11.21 16.96 26.57
CA GLY A 207 9.94 17.58 26.18
C GLY A 207 9.25 16.99 24.94
N PHE A 208 9.75 15.88 24.40
CA PHE A 208 9.09 15.13 23.33
C PHE A 208 7.99 14.21 23.87
N ILE A 209 7.09 13.80 22.99
CA ILE A 209 6.11 12.73 23.24
C ILE A 209 6.56 11.43 22.58
N VAL A 210 6.22 10.29 23.18
CA VAL A 210 6.46 8.98 22.59
C VAL A 210 5.36 8.68 21.57
N GLU A 211 5.73 8.52 20.30
CA GLU A 211 4.80 8.22 19.21
C GLU A 211 4.69 6.72 18.95
N GLU A 212 5.79 5.98 19.04
CA GLU A 212 5.87 4.55 18.73
C GLU A 212 6.90 3.88 19.63
N ILE A 213 6.62 2.65 20.06
CA ILE A 213 7.53 1.81 20.84
C ILE A 213 7.67 0.47 20.11
N ASP A 214 8.89 0.10 19.74
CA ASP A 214 9.21 -1.23 19.23
C ASP A 214 10.07 -1.96 20.28
N VAL A 215 9.40 -2.72 21.13
CA VAL A 215 10.03 -3.47 22.23
C VAL A 215 10.98 -4.55 21.70
N TYR A 216 10.70 -5.13 20.53
CA TYR A 216 11.55 -6.19 19.96
C TYR A 216 12.86 -5.64 19.41
N LYS A 217 12.83 -4.42 18.86
CA LYS A 217 14.04 -3.75 18.36
C LYS A 217 14.71 -2.83 19.38
N ASN A 218 14.12 -2.65 20.56
CA ASN A 218 14.56 -1.65 21.53
C ASN A 218 14.64 -0.25 20.91
N GLU A 219 13.59 0.11 20.17
CA GLU A 219 13.49 1.40 19.48
C GLU A 219 12.30 2.22 19.98
N LEU A 220 12.47 3.54 19.98
CA LEU A 220 11.40 4.50 20.23
C LEU A 220 11.30 5.46 19.05
N THR A 221 10.08 5.86 18.68
CA THR A 221 9.88 7.09 17.92
C THR A 221 9.36 8.16 18.83
N LEU A 222 10.04 9.30 18.83
CA LEU A 222 9.62 10.50 19.51
C LEU A 222 9.08 11.49 18.51
N ASN A 223 8.10 12.28 18.92
CA ASN A 223 7.56 13.36 18.13
C ASN A 223 7.36 14.62 18.99
N VAL A 224 7.10 15.75 18.35
CA VAL A 224 6.76 16.99 19.04
C VAL A 224 5.34 16.90 19.62
N PRO A 225 5.07 17.53 20.78
CA PRO A 225 3.71 17.61 21.31
C PRO A 225 2.76 18.24 20.27
N GLN A 226 1.58 17.65 20.12
CA GLN A 226 0.55 18.21 19.25
C GLN A 226 -0.02 19.48 19.88
N GLY A 227 -0.30 20.49 19.04
CA GLY A 227 -1.01 21.71 19.45
C GLY A 227 -2.51 21.61 19.13
N ASN A 228 -3.24 22.71 19.35
CA ASN A 228 -4.65 22.84 18.94
C ASN A 228 -4.80 23.24 17.45
N ASP A 229 -3.72 23.13 16.67
CA ASP A 229 -3.74 23.48 15.25
C ASP A 229 -4.46 22.39 14.46
N ARG A 230 -5.18 22.77 13.40
CA ARG A 230 -5.92 21.82 12.56
C ARG A 230 -5.00 20.88 11.77
N LEU A 231 -3.78 21.33 11.46
CA LEU A 231 -2.73 20.51 10.85
C LEU A 231 -1.79 19.99 11.94
N PRO A 232 -1.30 18.74 11.81
CA PRO A 232 -0.39 18.16 12.78
C PRO A 232 0.91 18.96 12.84
N LYS A 233 1.57 18.92 14.00
CA LYS A 233 3.00 19.26 14.09
C LYS A 233 3.77 17.96 14.12
N SER A 234 4.88 17.91 13.40
CA SER A 234 5.72 16.73 13.43
C SER A 234 7.19 17.09 13.30
N PHE A 235 8.00 16.39 14.09
CA PHE A 235 9.42 16.24 13.93
C PHE A 235 9.80 14.91 14.57
N ARG A 236 10.00 13.89 13.74
CA ARG A 236 10.19 12.51 14.19
C ARG A 236 11.66 12.23 14.50
N ILE A 237 11.92 11.75 15.70
CA ILE A 237 13.24 11.29 16.13
C ILE A 237 13.14 9.79 16.40
N ARG A 238 13.87 8.98 15.63
CA ARG A 238 14.01 7.56 15.93
C ARG A 238 15.17 7.40 16.91
N VAL A 239 14.94 6.74 18.02
CA VAL A 239 15.95 6.39 19.02
C VAL A 239 16.16 4.88 18.98
N THR A 240 17.39 4.43 18.77
CA THR A 240 17.77 3.01 18.78
C THR A 240 18.59 2.68 20.02
N ALA A 241 18.75 1.37 20.30
CA ALA A 241 19.55 0.86 21.42
C ALA A 241 19.06 1.34 22.80
N VAL A 242 17.75 1.52 22.95
CA VAL A 242 17.14 1.91 24.23
C VAL A 242 17.26 0.76 25.21
N SER A 243 17.92 0.97 26.35
CA SER A 243 18.26 -0.13 27.27
C SER A 243 17.04 -0.81 27.90
N ASP A 244 15.97 -0.06 28.16
CA ASP A 244 14.70 -0.57 28.66
C ASP A 244 13.54 0.28 28.13
N PRO A 245 12.70 -0.25 27.21
CA PRO A 245 11.55 0.48 26.67
C PRO A 245 10.32 0.44 27.58
N THR A 246 10.30 -0.33 28.68
CA THR A 246 9.11 -0.51 29.53
C THR A 246 8.60 0.75 30.25
N PRO A 247 9.43 1.75 30.61
CA PRO A 247 8.92 2.96 31.27
C PRO A 247 8.19 3.92 30.33
N PHE A 248 8.25 3.69 29.02
CA PHE A 248 7.66 4.58 28.03
C PHE A 248 6.22 4.17 27.72
N THR A 249 5.37 5.16 27.43
CA THR A 249 3.98 4.93 27.04
C THR A 249 3.66 5.81 25.84
N THR A 250 3.14 5.22 24.77
CA THR A 250 2.72 5.96 23.57
C THR A 250 1.69 7.05 23.93
N GLY A 251 1.85 8.23 23.35
CA GLY A 251 1.03 9.42 23.61
C GLY A 251 1.49 10.25 24.80
N ASN A 252 2.32 9.70 25.69
CA ASN A 252 2.81 10.42 26.86
C ASN A 252 4.12 11.18 26.59
N PRO A 253 4.39 12.28 27.30
CA PRO A 253 5.70 12.89 27.33
C PRO A 253 6.78 11.91 27.78
N LEU A 254 8.02 12.14 27.34
CA LEU A 254 9.18 11.42 27.86
C LEU A 254 9.21 11.48 29.40
N PRO A 255 9.20 10.33 30.11
CA PRO A 255 9.23 10.31 31.56
C PRO A 255 10.57 10.81 32.13
N PHE A 256 11.64 10.66 31.36
CA PHE A 256 12.98 11.16 31.66
C PHE A 256 13.73 11.51 30.36
N PRO A 257 14.76 12.38 30.43
CA PRO A 257 15.57 12.71 29.26
C PRO A 257 16.27 11.49 28.67
N ILE A 258 16.40 11.46 27.34
CA ILE A 258 17.20 10.45 26.63
C ILE A 258 18.45 11.12 26.08
N SER A 259 19.61 10.55 26.39
CA SER A 259 20.90 10.99 25.84
C SER A 259 21.36 10.03 24.75
N GLY A 260 22.05 10.57 23.75
CA GLY A 260 22.49 9.76 22.62
C GLY A 260 23.25 10.54 21.56
N ILE A 261 23.79 9.82 20.58
CA ILE A 261 24.56 10.40 19.48
C ILE A 261 23.70 10.37 18.22
N ILE A 262 23.63 11.49 17.51
CA ILE A 262 22.94 11.54 16.23
C ILE A 262 23.76 10.78 15.18
N GLN A 263 23.23 9.65 14.72
CA GLN A 263 23.88 8.77 13.76
C GLN A 263 23.71 9.24 12.33
N ASP A 264 22.50 9.71 12.00
CA ASP A 264 22.10 10.08 10.66
C ASP A 264 20.90 11.05 10.69
N THR A 265 20.69 11.74 9.57
CA THR A 265 19.52 12.58 9.32
C THR A 265 18.66 11.96 8.22
N ARG A 266 17.43 12.45 8.05
CA ARG A 266 16.55 12.07 6.93
C ARG A 266 17.29 12.16 5.58
N GLU A 267 18.03 13.23 5.38
CA GLU A 267 18.76 13.48 4.13
C GLU A 267 19.85 12.42 3.92
N THR A 268 20.71 12.18 4.92
CA THR A 268 21.79 11.20 4.79
C THR A 268 21.23 9.78 4.62
N TYR A 269 20.12 9.44 5.29
CA TYR A 269 19.44 8.15 5.11
C TYR A 269 18.94 7.94 3.68
N LEU A 270 18.24 8.93 3.13
CA LEU A 270 17.72 8.84 1.77
C LEU A 270 18.86 8.75 0.75
N GLN A 271 19.94 9.53 0.93
CA GLN A 271 21.13 9.45 0.09
C GLN A 271 21.77 8.06 0.16
N GLN A 272 21.93 7.48 1.37
CA GLN A 272 22.46 6.13 1.53
C GLN A 272 21.61 5.07 0.83
N TRP A 273 20.28 5.16 0.92
CA TRP A 273 19.41 4.22 0.19
C TRP A 273 19.54 4.36 -1.31
N VAL A 274 19.58 5.58 -1.83
CA VAL A 274 19.75 5.81 -3.27
C VAL A 274 21.10 5.28 -3.75
N THR A 275 22.20 5.52 -3.02
CA THR A 275 23.52 4.97 -3.33
C THR A 275 23.55 3.44 -3.34
N ARG A 276 22.70 2.76 -2.56
CA ARG A 276 22.58 1.29 -2.59
C ARG A 276 21.78 0.76 -3.79
N LEU A 277 20.92 1.60 -4.37
CA LEU A 277 20.03 1.21 -5.47
C LEU A 277 20.69 1.30 -6.84
N PHE A 278 21.71 2.13 -7.00
CA PHE A 278 22.38 2.36 -8.27
C PHE A 278 23.90 2.27 -8.11
N THR A 279 24.57 1.64 -9.06
CA THR A 279 26.03 1.49 -9.07
C THR A 279 26.69 2.82 -9.47
N ASP A 280 27.80 3.18 -8.81
CA ASP A 280 28.66 4.32 -9.16
C ASP A 280 27.95 5.70 -9.28
N ILE A 281 26.95 5.95 -8.45
CA ILE A 281 26.25 7.23 -8.41
C ILE A 281 26.72 8.14 -7.28
N ASN A 282 26.66 9.46 -7.50
CA ASN A 282 26.71 10.45 -6.43
C ASN A 282 25.27 10.90 -6.12
N ALA A 283 24.67 10.34 -5.06
CA ALA A 283 23.29 10.65 -4.65
C ALA A 283 23.07 12.13 -4.23
N ALA A 284 24.15 12.88 -3.96
CA ALA A 284 24.09 14.30 -3.64
C ALA A 284 24.28 15.22 -4.87
N ALA A 285 24.64 14.68 -6.03
CA ALA A 285 24.87 15.49 -7.24
C ALA A 285 23.57 16.16 -7.72
N THR A 286 23.66 17.40 -8.19
CA THR A 286 22.56 18.15 -8.80
C THR A 286 23.04 18.80 -10.10
N PRO A 287 22.56 18.40 -11.29
CA PRO A 287 21.61 17.31 -11.54
C PRO A 287 22.17 15.94 -11.15
N ILE A 288 21.29 14.97 -10.89
CA ILE A 288 21.69 13.58 -10.62
C ILE A 288 21.83 12.82 -11.93
N LYS A 289 22.93 12.07 -12.06
CA LYS A 289 23.20 11.20 -13.19
C LYS A 289 22.91 9.76 -12.80
N LEU A 290 21.89 9.17 -13.41
CA LEU A 290 21.50 7.77 -13.22
C LEU A 290 21.96 6.92 -14.42
N PRO A 291 22.18 5.61 -14.26
CA PRO A 291 22.56 4.74 -15.37
C PRO A 291 21.54 4.81 -16.51
N ASP A 292 22.05 4.90 -17.75
CA ASP A 292 21.29 4.90 -19.01
C ASP A 292 20.22 6.00 -19.16
N LEU A 293 20.22 7.00 -18.28
CA LEU A 293 19.28 8.13 -18.28
C LEU A 293 20.01 9.45 -18.52
N GLU A 294 19.32 10.36 -19.21
CA GLU A 294 19.72 11.77 -19.24
C GLU A 294 19.73 12.37 -17.82
N PRO A 295 20.59 13.35 -17.52
CA PRO A 295 20.62 13.98 -16.20
C PRO A 295 19.26 14.53 -15.77
N LEU A 296 18.80 14.10 -14.59
CA LEU A 296 17.53 14.53 -14.01
C LEU A 296 17.77 15.49 -12.83
N PRO A 297 16.81 16.36 -12.47
CA PRO A 297 16.93 17.12 -11.23
C PRO A 297 16.91 16.18 -10.03
N ASN A 298 17.71 16.48 -9.01
CA ASN A 298 17.83 15.62 -7.84
C ASN A 298 16.65 15.86 -6.86
N PRO A 299 15.75 14.89 -6.66
CA PRO A 299 14.60 15.06 -5.77
C PRO A 299 15.00 15.09 -4.29
N LEU A 300 16.15 14.52 -3.89
CA LEU A 300 16.66 14.62 -2.52
C LEU A 300 17.06 16.06 -2.18
N ALA A 301 17.77 16.72 -3.11
CA ALA A 301 18.21 18.10 -2.95
C ALA A 301 17.03 19.10 -2.86
N GLN A 302 15.87 18.75 -3.43
CA GLN A 302 14.66 19.58 -3.37
C GLN A 302 13.71 19.22 -2.23
N LEU A 303 13.88 18.09 -1.56
CA LEU A 303 12.92 17.60 -0.56
C LEU A 303 12.71 18.63 0.58
N ASN A 304 13.78 19.23 1.11
CA ASN A 304 13.63 20.22 2.18
C ASN A 304 12.86 21.47 1.70
N ASN A 305 13.12 21.94 0.47
CA ASN A 305 12.38 23.05 -0.11
C ASN A 305 10.90 22.70 -0.30
N LEU A 306 10.60 21.47 -0.73
CA LEU A 306 9.24 20.98 -0.90
C LEU A 306 8.47 20.89 0.43
N LEU A 307 9.14 20.57 1.54
CA LEU A 307 8.51 20.41 2.85
C LEU A 307 8.36 21.73 3.61
N THR A 308 9.30 22.66 3.47
CA THR A 308 9.32 23.94 4.20
C THR A 308 8.41 25.01 3.62
N GLN A 309 7.95 24.83 2.37
CA GLN A 309 6.99 25.73 1.74
C GLN A 309 5.61 25.62 2.37
N THR A 310 4.97 26.78 2.56
CA THR A 310 3.53 26.86 2.81
C THR A 310 2.75 26.77 1.51
N ARG A 311 1.56 26.16 1.54
CA ARG A 311 0.71 25.98 0.35
C ARG A 311 -0.77 26.06 0.69
N ASP A 312 -1.56 26.62 -0.21
CA ASP A 312 -3.00 26.46 -0.13
C ASP A 312 -3.35 25.01 -0.45
N VAL A 313 -4.15 24.37 0.40
CA VAL A 313 -4.55 22.96 0.27
C VAL A 313 -5.99 22.75 0.70
N TYR A 314 -6.63 21.69 0.21
CA TYR A 314 -7.89 21.22 0.78
C TYR A 314 -7.63 20.20 1.89
N ILE A 315 -8.16 20.47 3.08
CA ILE A 315 -8.11 19.58 4.23
C ILE A 315 -9.50 18.98 4.44
N GLY A 316 -9.56 17.67 4.65
CA GLY A 316 -10.77 16.93 4.96
C GLY A 316 -10.43 15.56 5.55
N PRO A 317 -11.44 14.72 5.85
CA PRO A 317 -11.20 13.35 6.26
C PRO A 317 -10.55 12.57 5.11
N ILE A 318 -9.57 11.75 5.45
CA ILE A 318 -8.89 10.84 4.53
C ILE A 318 -8.81 9.44 5.13
N HIS A 319 -8.62 8.43 4.28
CA HIS A 319 -8.27 7.09 4.73
C HIS A 319 -6.84 7.05 5.30
N GLY A 320 -5.92 7.83 4.73
CA GLY A 320 -4.55 8.02 5.24
C GLY A 320 -3.56 6.92 4.88
N ASP A 321 -4.04 5.73 4.50
CA ASP A 321 -3.24 4.62 3.95
C ASP A 321 -3.98 3.89 2.82
N LEU A 322 -4.56 4.66 1.89
CA LEU A 322 -5.28 4.11 0.72
C LEU A 322 -4.30 3.52 -0.31
N ASN A 323 -3.72 2.37 -0.01
CA ASN A 323 -2.82 1.64 -0.89
C ASN A 323 -3.53 0.43 -1.56
N LEU A 324 -2.88 -0.17 -2.56
CA LEU A 324 -3.47 -1.25 -3.37
C LEU A 324 -3.80 -2.53 -2.58
N GLN A 325 -3.25 -2.72 -1.38
CA GLN A 325 -3.54 -3.87 -0.51
C GLN A 325 -4.76 -3.62 0.40
N ASN A 326 -5.05 -2.35 0.71
CA ASN A 326 -6.18 -1.94 1.56
C ASN A 326 -7.50 -1.76 0.77
N ILE A 327 -7.45 -1.99 -0.53
CA ILE A 327 -8.61 -2.01 -1.42
C ILE A 327 -8.81 -3.45 -1.86
N LEU A 328 -9.87 -4.09 -1.40
CA LEU A 328 -10.25 -5.42 -1.83
C LEU A 328 -11.29 -5.33 -2.94
N VAL A 329 -11.14 -6.16 -3.97
CA VAL A 329 -12.07 -6.27 -5.09
C VAL A 329 -12.68 -7.65 -5.05
N GLU A 330 -14.01 -7.70 -5.00
CA GLU A 330 -14.76 -8.93 -5.17
C GLU A 330 -14.89 -9.26 -6.65
N TYR A 331 -14.48 -10.47 -7.01
CA TYR A 331 -14.59 -10.93 -8.39
C TYR A 331 -15.95 -11.58 -8.64
N ASP A 332 -16.89 -10.78 -9.15
CA ASP A 332 -18.08 -11.26 -9.85
C ASP A 332 -18.07 -10.71 -11.28
N GLU A 333 -18.38 -11.55 -12.26
CA GLU A 333 -18.51 -11.17 -13.68
C GLU A 333 -19.52 -10.04 -13.90
N GLN A 334 -20.46 -9.84 -12.94
CA GLN A 334 -21.54 -8.87 -13.05
C GLN A 334 -21.43 -7.67 -12.08
N SER A 335 -20.73 -7.81 -10.95
CA SER A 335 -20.71 -6.78 -9.91
C SER A 335 -19.36 -6.71 -9.21
N GLN A 336 -18.48 -5.84 -9.71
CA GLN A 336 -17.15 -5.61 -9.15
C GLN A 336 -17.24 -4.72 -7.91
N HIS A 337 -17.78 -5.28 -6.83
CA HIS A 337 -17.84 -4.62 -5.53
C HIS A 337 -16.43 -4.44 -4.96
N ILE A 338 -16.25 -3.36 -4.19
CA ILE A 338 -15.01 -3.12 -3.45
C ILE A 338 -15.27 -3.10 -1.95
N PHE A 339 -14.25 -3.44 -1.18
CA PHE A 339 -14.21 -3.25 0.27
C PHE A 339 -12.94 -2.49 0.63
N LEU A 340 -13.11 -1.48 1.49
CA LEU A 340 -12.01 -0.71 2.06
C LEU A 340 -11.74 -1.20 3.48
N ILE A 341 -10.46 -1.38 3.81
CA ILE A 341 -10.01 -1.93 5.09
C ILE A 341 -8.84 -1.12 5.66
N ASP A 342 -8.54 -1.35 6.94
CA ASP A 342 -7.42 -0.75 7.66
C ASP A 342 -7.47 0.79 7.75
N PHE A 343 -8.41 1.28 8.55
CA PHE A 343 -8.63 2.70 8.77
C PHE A 343 -7.79 3.27 9.92
N ALA A 344 -6.74 2.56 10.38
CA ALA A 344 -5.91 3.00 11.50
C ALA A 344 -5.17 4.32 11.25
N ALA A 345 -4.98 4.68 9.97
CA ALA A 345 -4.36 5.93 9.54
C ALA A 345 -5.39 7.03 9.18
N ALA A 346 -6.69 6.76 9.30
CA ALA A 346 -7.73 7.70 8.93
C ALA A 346 -7.72 8.91 9.89
N ARG A 347 -7.76 10.10 9.31
CA ARG A 347 -7.63 11.37 10.03
C ARG A 347 -8.12 12.52 9.17
N GLU A 348 -8.13 13.71 9.73
CA GLU A 348 -8.25 14.95 8.96
C GLU A 348 -6.86 15.38 8.48
N ASP A 349 -6.69 15.56 7.16
CA ASP A 349 -5.43 15.99 6.54
C ASP A 349 -5.66 16.46 5.10
N ILE A 350 -4.58 16.74 4.36
CA ILE A 350 -4.65 17.10 2.93
C ILE A 350 -5.35 15.96 2.15
N VAL A 351 -6.46 16.27 1.49
CA VAL A 351 -7.31 15.27 0.79
C VAL A 351 -6.51 14.45 -0.24
N LEU A 352 -5.51 15.08 -0.88
CA LEU A 352 -4.67 14.43 -1.89
C LEU A 352 -3.79 13.30 -1.34
N HIS A 353 -3.63 13.13 -0.01
CA HIS A 353 -2.87 12.02 0.58
C HIS A 353 -3.33 10.64 0.11
N ASP A 354 -4.64 10.43 0.01
CA ASP A 354 -5.18 9.15 -0.44
C ASP A 354 -4.80 8.84 -1.90
N LEU A 355 -4.82 9.87 -2.77
CA LEU A 355 -4.48 9.72 -4.18
C LEU A 355 -2.96 9.59 -4.40
N TRP A 356 -2.14 10.31 -3.63
CA TRP A 356 -0.68 10.14 -3.64
C TRP A 356 -0.29 8.74 -3.16
N ARG A 357 -0.94 8.23 -2.11
CA ARG A 357 -0.69 6.88 -1.59
C ARG A 357 -1.10 5.81 -2.61
N LEU A 358 -2.25 5.99 -3.26
CA LEU A 358 -2.74 5.09 -4.30
C LEU A 358 -1.79 5.05 -5.51
N GLU A 359 -1.40 6.23 -6.04
CA GLU A 359 -0.47 6.34 -7.16
C GLU A 359 0.91 5.76 -6.84
N THR A 360 1.39 5.96 -5.61
CA THR A 360 2.64 5.36 -5.15
C THR A 360 2.56 3.83 -5.19
N GLY A 361 1.45 3.24 -4.74
CA GLY A 361 1.23 1.79 -4.86
C GLY A 361 1.28 1.28 -6.30
N ILE A 362 0.73 2.03 -7.25
CA ILE A 362 0.77 1.69 -8.68
C ILE A 362 2.22 1.66 -9.20
N TRP A 363 3.02 2.69 -8.88
CA TRP A 363 4.43 2.74 -9.26
C TRP A 363 5.27 1.61 -8.63
N LEU A 364 4.92 1.18 -7.42
CA LEU A 364 5.68 0.18 -6.67
C LEU A 364 5.31 -1.27 -6.98
N TYR A 365 4.06 -1.55 -7.35
CA TYR A 365 3.56 -2.92 -7.48
C TYR A 365 3.02 -3.27 -8.87
N LEU A 366 2.56 -2.29 -9.66
CA LEU A 366 2.04 -2.56 -11.00
C LEU A 366 3.09 -2.33 -12.10
N VAL A 367 3.85 -1.25 -12.03
CA VAL A 367 4.84 -0.91 -13.06
C VAL A 367 6.03 -1.87 -13.14
N PRO A 368 6.65 -2.31 -12.02
CA PRO A 368 7.81 -3.20 -12.09
C PRO A 368 7.56 -4.52 -12.85
N PRO A 369 6.49 -5.29 -12.60
CA PRO A 369 6.24 -6.52 -13.34
C PRO A 369 5.94 -6.25 -14.82
N LEU A 370 5.29 -5.14 -15.17
CA LEU A 370 5.06 -4.78 -16.58
C LEU A 370 6.36 -4.50 -17.33
N LEU A 371 7.31 -3.77 -16.71
CA LEU A 371 8.63 -3.56 -17.30
C LEU A 371 9.38 -4.88 -17.50
N GLN A 372 9.40 -5.73 -16.46
CA GLN A 372 10.12 -7.02 -16.50
C GLN A 372 9.54 -7.96 -17.56
N GLN A 373 8.21 -8.11 -17.63
CA GLN A 373 7.53 -8.97 -18.60
C GLN A 373 7.76 -8.50 -20.04
N ALA A 374 7.85 -7.19 -20.26
CA ALA A 374 8.06 -6.60 -21.56
C ALA A 374 9.54 -6.49 -21.96
N GLY A 375 10.49 -6.87 -21.08
CA GLY A 375 11.92 -6.71 -21.31
C GLY A 375 12.36 -5.25 -21.42
N LEU A 376 11.63 -4.33 -20.78
CA LEU A 376 11.90 -2.89 -20.81
C LEU A 376 12.81 -2.48 -19.66
N THR A 377 13.53 -1.38 -19.86
CA THR A 377 14.48 -0.84 -18.88
C THR A 377 13.89 0.37 -18.15
N LEU A 378 14.63 0.87 -17.16
CA LEU A 378 14.25 2.06 -16.39
C LEU A 378 14.18 3.36 -17.23
N THR A 379 14.69 3.35 -18.47
CA THR A 379 14.63 4.50 -19.38
C THR A 379 13.21 4.85 -19.83
N GLU A 380 12.27 3.92 -19.68
CA GLU A 380 10.86 4.13 -20.01
C GLU A 380 10.10 4.95 -18.94
N ILE A 381 10.64 5.06 -17.72
CA ILE A 381 9.93 5.71 -16.59
C ILE A 381 9.72 7.22 -16.82
N PRO A 382 10.72 8.01 -17.25
CA PRO A 382 10.48 9.43 -17.58
C PRO A 382 9.47 9.60 -18.72
N ALA A 383 9.54 8.76 -19.76
CA ALA A 383 8.62 8.81 -20.90
C ALA A 383 7.17 8.51 -20.47
N LEU A 384 6.96 7.48 -19.63
CA LEU A 384 5.65 7.18 -19.07
C LEU A 384 5.12 8.34 -18.21
N ASN A 385 5.95 8.96 -17.37
CA ASN A 385 5.55 10.12 -16.57
C ASN A 385 5.13 11.31 -17.44
N GLN A 386 5.90 11.60 -18.49
CA GLN A 386 5.59 12.66 -19.44
C GLN A 386 4.31 12.37 -20.22
N ALA A 387 4.11 11.13 -20.64
CA ALA A 387 2.90 10.67 -21.31
C ALA A 387 1.66 10.87 -20.43
N VAL A 388 1.71 10.42 -19.17
CA VAL A 388 0.61 10.60 -18.22
C VAL A 388 0.36 12.10 -17.98
N HIS A 389 1.39 12.92 -17.78
CA HIS A 389 1.23 14.37 -17.62
C HIS A 389 0.58 15.02 -18.85
N THR A 390 1.02 14.65 -20.06
CA THR A 390 0.48 15.14 -21.33
C THR A 390 -1.01 14.81 -21.46
N ALA A 391 -1.39 13.58 -21.11
CA ALA A 391 -2.76 13.08 -21.20
C ALA A 391 -3.75 13.74 -20.22
N VAL A 392 -3.26 14.31 -19.12
CA VAL A 392 -4.08 15.01 -18.11
C VAL A 392 -4.00 16.53 -18.22
N SER A 393 -3.03 17.08 -18.95
CA SER A 393 -2.79 18.53 -19.03
C SER A 393 -3.07 19.11 -20.41
N THR A 394 -3.08 18.29 -21.46
CA THR A 394 -3.20 18.73 -22.86
C THR A 394 -4.13 17.81 -23.64
N ALA A 395 -4.56 18.26 -24.82
CA ALA A 395 -5.29 17.43 -25.78
C ALA A 395 -4.37 16.59 -26.69
N ASN A 396 -3.04 16.63 -26.48
CA ASN A 396 -2.09 15.95 -27.34
C ASN A 396 -2.11 14.44 -27.12
N GLN A 397 -1.85 13.68 -28.19
CA GLN A 397 -1.64 12.25 -28.08
C GLN A 397 -0.29 11.99 -27.37
N PRO A 398 -0.31 11.28 -26.23
CA PRO A 398 0.92 10.94 -25.53
C PRO A 398 1.64 9.80 -26.23
N THR A 399 2.97 9.83 -26.22
CA THR A 399 3.83 8.75 -26.73
C THR A 399 4.45 8.02 -25.56
N PHE A 400 4.28 6.70 -25.51
CA PHE A 400 4.88 5.80 -24.52
C PHE A 400 4.90 4.37 -25.08
N ASN A 401 5.64 3.47 -24.44
CA ASN A 401 5.70 2.08 -24.87
C ASN A 401 4.34 1.37 -24.65
N PRO A 402 3.73 0.75 -25.68
CA PRO A 402 2.42 0.08 -25.55
C PRO A 402 2.36 -1.00 -24.46
N ALA A 403 3.48 -1.64 -24.11
CA ALA A 403 3.51 -2.62 -23.02
C ALA A 403 3.17 -2.00 -21.65
N LEU A 404 3.29 -0.68 -21.51
CA LEU A 404 2.95 0.09 -20.31
C LEU A 404 1.53 0.70 -20.37
N GLU A 405 0.71 0.32 -21.35
CA GLU A 405 -0.67 0.82 -21.54
C GLU A 405 -1.52 0.69 -20.27
N LYS A 406 -1.46 -0.47 -19.60
CA LYS A 406 -2.21 -0.70 -18.35
C LYS A 406 -1.84 0.33 -17.27
N ALA A 407 -0.54 0.52 -17.02
CA ALA A 407 -0.05 1.51 -16.06
C ALA A 407 -0.45 2.93 -16.48
N PHE A 408 -0.26 3.28 -17.75
CA PHE A 408 -0.61 4.59 -18.30
C PHE A 408 -2.08 4.96 -18.02
N TYR A 409 -3.04 4.09 -18.33
CA TYR A 409 -4.46 4.40 -18.14
C TYR A 409 -4.86 4.45 -16.67
N ILE A 410 -4.31 3.58 -15.83
CA ILE A 410 -4.57 3.58 -14.38
C ILE A 410 -4.03 4.87 -13.74
N LEU A 411 -2.78 5.24 -14.03
CA LEU A 411 -2.17 6.48 -13.54
C LEU A 411 -2.93 7.72 -14.02
N THR A 412 -3.31 7.75 -15.30
CA THR A 412 -4.11 8.84 -15.88
C THR A 412 -5.47 8.96 -15.17
N THR A 413 -6.09 7.83 -14.83
CA THR A 413 -7.38 7.78 -14.12
C THR A 413 -7.25 8.37 -12.71
N VAL A 414 -6.22 7.99 -11.95
CA VAL A 414 -5.95 8.56 -10.62
C VAL A 414 -5.67 10.05 -10.70
N ARG A 415 -4.83 10.50 -11.64
CA ARG A 415 -4.50 11.92 -11.78
C ARG A 415 -5.70 12.76 -12.19
N ARG A 416 -6.56 12.28 -13.09
CA ARG A 416 -7.82 12.96 -13.45
C ARG A 416 -8.74 13.14 -12.24
N GLN A 417 -8.82 12.13 -11.38
CA GLN A 417 -9.55 12.25 -10.12
C GLN A 417 -8.90 13.30 -9.19
N ALA A 418 -7.56 13.30 -9.08
CA ALA A 418 -6.84 14.24 -8.24
C ALA A 418 -7.06 15.71 -8.61
N ASN A 419 -7.19 16.03 -9.90
CA ASN A 419 -7.47 17.39 -10.37
C ASN A 419 -8.78 17.96 -9.82
N GLN A 420 -9.70 17.11 -9.35
CA GLN A 420 -10.94 17.55 -8.69
C GLN A 420 -10.65 18.23 -7.33
N TYR A 421 -9.53 17.90 -6.70
CA TYR A 421 -9.14 18.35 -5.37
C TYR A 421 -7.93 19.30 -5.38
N PHE A 422 -7.57 19.87 -6.54
CA PHE A 422 -6.59 20.94 -6.60
C PHE A 422 -7.22 22.27 -6.19
N VAL A 423 -6.48 23.10 -5.47
CA VAL A 423 -6.88 24.49 -5.20
C VAL A 423 -6.96 25.27 -6.51
N GLN A 424 -5.96 25.11 -7.38
CA GLN A 424 -5.98 25.69 -8.73
C GLN A 424 -6.08 24.57 -9.76
N LYS A 425 -7.23 24.48 -10.44
CA LYS A 425 -7.46 23.46 -11.48
C LYS A 425 -6.33 23.45 -12.50
N ASN A 426 -5.85 22.25 -12.83
CA ASN A 426 -4.75 21.99 -13.76
C ASN A 426 -3.37 22.53 -13.31
N LYS A 427 -3.21 23.01 -12.08
CA LYS A 427 -1.89 23.35 -11.52
C LYS A 427 -1.18 22.11 -11.00
N TRP A 428 -0.70 21.29 -11.92
CA TRP A 428 -0.11 19.97 -11.61
C TRP A 428 1.10 19.99 -10.67
N SER A 429 1.79 21.13 -10.54
CA SER A 429 2.84 21.28 -9.52
C SER A 429 2.33 21.03 -8.10
N GLU A 430 1.06 21.37 -7.81
CA GLU A 430 0.43 21.08 -6.50
C GLU A 430 0.45 19.59 -6.19
N TYR A 431 0.07 18.76 -7.17
CA TYR A 431 0.03 17.31 -7.03
C TYR A 431 1.43 16.69 -7.01
N TYR A 432 2.31 17.09 -7.92
CA TYR A 432 3.65 16.52 -8.02
C TYR A 432 4.50 16.83 -6.79
N ASN A 433 4.37 18.03 -6.24
CA ASN A 433 5.10 18.41 -5.03
C ASN A 433 4.70 17.60 -3.79
N GLY A 434 3.51 16.99 -3.77
CA GLY A 434 3.10 16.05 -2.70
C GLY A 434 3.37 14.57 -3.03
N LEU A 435 3.32 14.19 -4.31
CA LEU A 435 3.65 12.82 -4.73
C LEU A 435 5.15 12.51 -4.57
N ILE A 436 6.04 13.47 -4.80
CA ILE A 436 7.49 13.30 -4.64
C ILE A 436 7.87 12.80 -3.23
N PRO A 437 7.43 13.44 -2.11
CA PRO A 437 7.65 12.91 -0.76
C PRO A 437 7.18 11.47 -0.55
N TYR A 438 6.06 11.06 -1.15
CA TYR A 438 5.57 9.68 -1.06
C TYR A 438 6.50 8.68 -1.76
N LEU A 439 6.95 9.00 -2.96
CA LEU A 439 7.87 8.18 -3.73
C LEU A 439 9.23 8.05 -3.03
N LEU A 440 9.76 9.15 -2.48
CA LEU A 440 11.00 9.12 -1.69
C LEU A 440 10.81 8.39 -0.35
N GLY A 441 9.67 8.56 0.30
CA GLY A 441 9.31 7.84 1.52
C GLY A 441 9.27 6.33 1.31
N ALA A 442 8.89 5.87 0.11
CA ALA A 442 8.81 4.45 -0.21
C ALA A 442 10.17 3.72 -0.11
N LEU A 443 11.29 4.43 -0.25
CA LEU A 443 12.63 3.85 -0.17
C LEU A 443 12.92 3.20 1.19
N LYS A 444 12.22 3.61 2.26
CA LYS A 444 12.38 3.08 3.61
C LYS A 444 11.83 1.67 3.81
N PHE A 445 10.93 1.23 2.93
CA PHE A 445 10.18 0.00 3.13
C PHE A 445 11.03 -1.22 2.77
N LYS A 446 11.34 -2.06 3.76
CA LYS A 446 12.16 -3.26 3.61
C LYS A 446 11.47 -4.36 2.81
N ASN A 447 10.15 -4.46 2.86
CA ASN A 447 9.41 -5.47 2.09
C ASN A 447 9.63 -5.32 0.58
N LEU A 448 9.94 -4.11 0.08
CA LEU A 448 10.26 -3.87 -1.32
C LEU A 448 11.63 -4.41 -1.74
N ASP A 449 12.50 -4.76 -0.79
CA ASP A 449 13.81 -5.37 -1.06
C ASP A 449 13.69 -6.89 -1.34
N HIS A 450 12.52 -7.47 -1.08
CA HIS A 450 12.28 -8.92 -1.16
C HIS A 450 11.19 -9.31 -2.15
N VAL A 451 10.61 -8.36 -2.89
CA VAL A 451 9.64 -8.70 -3.95
C VAL A 451 10.37 -9.29 -5.17
N PRO A 452 9.71 -10.12 -6.00
CA PRO A 452 10.36 -10.77 -7.15
C PRO A 452 11.00 -9.81 -8.16
N THR A 453 10.50 -8.57 -8.24
CA THR A 453 11.01 -7.52 -9.13
C THR A 453 12.07 -6.64 -8.46
N ALA A 454 12.54 -6.93 -7.23
CA ALA A 454 13.55 -6.12 -6.56
C ALA A 454 14.86 -6.08 -7.38
N PRO A 455 15.58 -4.93 -7.41
CA PRO A 455 15.35 -3.67 -6.70
C PRO A 455 14.43 -2.67 -7.45
N LEU A 456 13.76 -3.08 -8.55
CA LEU A 456 13.04 -2.20 -9.45
C LEU A 456 12.02 -1.27 -8.76
N PRO A 457 11.19 -1.69 -7.79
CA PRO A 457 10.21 -0.78 -7.17
C PRO A 457 10.83 0.49 -6.60
N LYS A 458 11.95 0.37 -5.89
CA LYS A 458 12.63 1.52 -5.27
C LYS A 458 13.35 2.38 -6.32
N GLN A 459 13.95 1.75 -7.34
CA GLN A 459 14.55 2.48 -8.47
C GLN A 459 13.50 3.28 -9.24
N ILE A 460 12.35 2.68 -9.55
CA ILE A 460 11.22 3.30 -10.22
C ILE A 460 10.67 4.46 -9.40
N ALA A 461 10.50 4.29 -8.08
CA ALA A 461 10.03 5.35 -7.21
C ALA A 461 10.97 6.58 -7.26
N PHE A 462 12.29 6.35 -7.18
CA PHE A 462 13.27 7.42 -7.23
C PHE A 462 13.30 8.14 -8.59
N ILE A 463 13.32 7.38 -9.70
CA ILE A 463 13.33 7.95 -11.06
C ILE A 463 12.03 8.71 -11.34
N THR A 464 10.89 8.18 -10.87
CA THR A 464 9.59 8.86 -10.97
C THR A 464 9.63 10.20 -10.23
N ALA A 465 10.15 10.23 -9.00
CA ALA A 465 10.28 11.48 -8.24
C ALA A 465 11.16 12.52 -8.97
N ALA A 466 12.30 12.09 -9.53
CA ALA A 466 13.20 12.96 -10.31
C ALA A 466 12.54 13.47 -11.60
N SER A 467 11.83 12.60 -12.32
CA SER A 467 11.14 12.95 -13.57
C SER A 467 9.96 13.91 -13.33
N LEU A 468 9.19 13.71 -12.25
CA LEU A 468 8.11 14.63 -11.87
C LEU A 468 8.66 16.00 -11.49
N LEU A 469 9.78 16.05 -10.79
CA LEU A 469 10.45 17.30 -10.47
C LEU A 469 10.90 18.02 -11.75
N GLN A 470 11.40 17.31 -12.75
CA GLN A 470 11.72 17.89 -14.06
C GLN A 470 10.49 18.54 -14.71
N ILE A 471 9.36 17.82 -14.76
CA ILE A 471 8.10 18.32 -15.31
C ILE A 471 7.65 19.60 -14.60
N THR A 472 7.84 19.73 -13.28
CA THR A 472 7.50 20.96 -12.56
C THR A 472 8.42 22.15 -12.85
N GLN A 473 9.68 21.89 -13.24
CA GLN A 473 10.69 22.92 -13.50
C GLN A 473 10.67 23.40 -14.96
N GLU A 474 10.26 22.53 -15.88
CA GLU A 474 10.07 22.88 -17.28
C GLU A 474 8.90 23.86 -17.40
N ARG A 475 9.21 25.15 -17.58
CA ARG A 475 8.18 26.15 -17.90
C ARG A 475 7.41 25.67 -19.13
N PRO A 476 6.07 25.74 -19.15
CA PRO A 476 5.36 25.54 -20.40
C PRO A 476 5.92 26.55 -21.40
N LYS A 477 6.44 26.05 -22.53
CA LYS A 477 6.69 26.92 -23.68
C LYS A 477 5.32 27.44 -24.09
N ILE A 478 5.00 28.65 -23.63
CA ILE A 478 3.80 29.35 -24.02
C ILE A 478 3.94 29.65 -25.51
N MET A 479 3.46 28.75 -26.36
CA MET A 479 3.18 29.06 -27.76
C MET A 479 1.87 29.85 -27.80
N PHE A 480 1.93 31.13 -27.45
CA PHE A 480 0.92 32.07 -27.94
C PHE A 480 1.20 32.28 -29.43
N ALA A 481 0.59 31.47 -30.29
CA ALA A 481 0.22 31.97 -31.60
C ALA A 481 -0.94 32.96 -31.38
N PRO A 482 -0.86 34.21 -31.86
CA PRO A 482 -1.98 35.13 -31.77
C PRO A 482 -3.18 34.53 -32.53
N PRO A 483 -4.43 34.78 -32.09
CA PRO A 483 -5.61 34.27 -32.76
C PRO A 483 -5.67 34.91 -34.15
N THR A 484 -5.51 34.10 -35.19
CA THR A 484 -5.94 34.48 -36.52
C THR A 484 -7.45 34.36 -36.56
N THR A 485 -8.08 35.51 -36.75
CA THR A 485 -9.49 35.68 -37.07
C THR A 485 -9.84 34.99 -38.39
N ASP A 486 -11.11 34.57 -38.46
CA ASP A 486 -11.89 34.17 -39.63
C ASP A 486 -11.69 32.76 -40.22
N ALA A 487 -12.66 31.87 -39.95
CA ALA A 487 -13.74 31.59 -40.92
C ALA A 487 -14.77 30.61 -40.33
N ALA A 488 -16.04 30.93 -40.56
CA ALA A 488 -17.22 30.14 -40.19
C ALA A 488 -17.38 28.85 -41.05
N PRO A 489 -18.21 27.89 -40.63
CA PRO A 489 -18.12 26.49 -41.04
C PRO A 489 -18.91 26.19 -42.33
N THR A 490 -18.39 25.27 -43.15
CA THR A 490 -19.13 24.73 -44.30
C THR A 490 -19.36 23.22 -44.12
N SER A 491 -20.64 22.86 -44.06
CA SER A 491 -21.28 21.61 -44.49
C SER A 491 -20.66 20.25 -44.15
N ILE A 492 -21.42 19.50 -43.36
CA ILE A 492 -21.40 18.03 -43.22
C ILE A 492 -21.93 17.38 -44.50
N PRO A 493 -21.32 16.29 -44.99
CA PRO A 493 -22.04 15.23 -45.67
C PRO A 493 -22.13 13.98 -44.79
N GLN A 494 -23.36 13.53 -44.58
CA GLN A 494 -23.70 12.21 -44.07
C GLN A 494 -23.23 11.14 -45.06
N THR A 495 -22.52 10.12 -44.56
CA THR A 495 -22.38 8.85 -45.28
C THR A 495 -22.53 7.67 -44.34
N ALA A 496 -23.69 7.05 -44.51
CA ALA A 496 -24.05 5.63 -44.40
C ALA A 496 -23.07 4.65 -43.74
N VAL A 497 -23.63 4.00 -42.73
CA VAL A 497 -23.22 2.73 -42.12
C VAL A 497 -23.14 1.62 -43.18
N SER A 498 -22.07 0.84 -43.15
CA SER A 498 -22.02 -0.50 -43.77
C SER A 498 -21.09 -1.39 -42.95
N GLN A 499 -21.69 -2.38 -42.27
CA GLN A 499 -21.02 -3.50 -41.64
C GLN A 499 -20.54 -4.50 -42.70
N PRO A 500 -19.41 -5.20 -42.48
CA PRO A 500 -19.21 -6.53 -43.03
C PRO A 500 -19.26 -7.60 -41.93
N GLY A 501 -19.93 -8.70 -42.27
CA GLY A 501 -20.25 -9.81 -41.40
C GLY A 501 -19.06 -10.60 -40.88
N TYR A 502 -19.22 -11.10 -39.65
CA TYR A 502 -18.40 -12.15 -39.07
C TYR A 502 -18.74 -13.49 -39.73
N ALA A 503 -17.78 -14.05 -40.48
CA ALA A 503 -17.82 -15.45 -40.89
C ALA A 503 -17.01 -16.27 -39.87
N ALA A 504 -17.70 -17.21 -39.23
CA ALA A 504 -17.11 -18.24 -38.38
C ALA A 504 -16.28 -19.21 -39.25
N GLN A 505 -15.04 -19.49 -38.85
CA GLN A 505 -14.29 -20.64 -39.33
C GLN A 505 -14.01 -21.59 -38.18
N THR A 506 -14.73 -22.70 -38.23
CA THR A 506 -14.52 -23.94 -37.51
C THR A 506 -13.39 -24.71 -38.21
N THR A 507 -12.37 -25.14 -37.47
CA THR A 507 -11.46 -26.20 -37.92
C THR A 507 -11.35 -27.29 -36.87
N ALA A 508 -11.48 -28.50 -37.37
CA ALA A 508 -11.79 -29.72 -36.66
C ALA A 508 -10.59 -30.36 -35.95
N ALA A 509 -10.94 -31.15 -34.94
CA ALA A 509 -10.08 -32.00 -34.13
C ALA A 509 -9.69 -33.31 -34.82
N ALA A 510 -8.53 -33.84 -34.41
CA ALA A 510 -8.18 -35.26 -34.33
C ALA A 510 -6.89 -35.41 -33.47
N PRO A 511 -6.57 -36.57 -32.88
CA PRO A 511 -7.38 -37.56 -32.19
C PRO A 511 -7.02 -37.65 -30.69
N THR A 512 -7.98 -38.13 -29.90
CA THR A 512 -7.98 -38.33 -28.44
C THR A 512 -6.86 -39.22 -27.91
N GLY A 513 -5.88 -38.59 -27.26
CA GLY A 513 -5.37 -39.04 -25.97
C GLY A 513 -5.84 -38.03 -24.94
N THR A 514 -6.77 -38.42 -24.07
CA THR A 514 -7.45 -37.50 -23.14
C THR A 514 -6.45 -36.99 -22.11
N THR A 515 -6.00 -35.75 -22.28
CA THR A 515 -5.09 -35.06 -21.35
C THR A 515 -5.89 -34.44 -20.21
N LEU A 516 -5.40 -34.63 -18.98
CA LEU A 516 -5.92 -33.99 -17.78
C LEU A 516 -5.91 -32.46 -17.99
N THR A 517 -7.05 -31.80 -17.81
CA THR A 517 -7.20 -30.36 -18.10
C THR A 517 -6.55 -29.49 -17.01
N ALA A 518 -5.90 -28.39 -17.39
CA ALA A 518 -5.30 -27.42 -16.46
C ALA A 518 -6.33 -26.49 -15.79
N ASP A 519 -7.44 -27.04 -15.33
CA ASP A 519 -8.47 -26.30 -14.59
C ASP A 519 -8.21 -26.43 -13.07
N PRO A 520 -8.07 -25.31 -12.32
CA PRO A 520 -7.85 -25.33 -10.88
C PRO A 520 -8.89 -26.13 -10.08
N GLN A 521 -10.17 -26.09 -10.49
CA GLN A 521 -11.25 -26.78 -9.77
C GLN A 521 -11.17 -28.29 -9.96
N THR A 522 -10.70 -28.74 -11.12
CA THR A 522 -10.47 -30.15 -11.44
C THR A 522 -9.18 -30.68 -10.81
N LEU A 523 -8.09 -29.91 -10.82
CA LEU A 523 -6.78 -30.33 -10.31
C LEU A 523 -6.71 -30.41 -8.78
N HIS A 524 -7.47 -29.58 -8.07
CA HIS A 524 -7.47 -29.55 -6.60
C HIS A 524 -7.87 -30.89 -5.95
N PRO A 525 -9.05 -31.47 -6.22
CA PRO A 525 -9.44 -32.74 -5.61
C PRO A 525 -8.47 -33.87 -5.98
N LEU A 526 -7.96 -33.88 -7.22
CA LEU A 526 -7.00 -34.87 -7.70
C LEU A 526 -5.65 -34.80 -6.97
N LEU A 527 -5.15 -33.59 -6.69
CA LEU A 527 -3.95 -33.39 -5.88
C LEU A 527 -4.16 -33.85 -4.44
N VAL A 528 -5.33 -33.58 -3.85
CA VAL A 528 -5.63 -33.97 -2.47
C VAL A 528 -5.81 -35.49 -2.32
N GLU A 529 -6.38 -36.14 -3.34
CA GLU A 529 -6.66 -37.57 -3.35
C GLU A 529 -5.40 -38.42 -3.59
N HIS A 530 -4.60 -38.06 -4.61
CA HIS A 530 -3.53 -38.93 -5.10
C HIS A 530 -2.12 -38.56 -4.63
N PHE A 531 -1.94 -37.41 -3.97
CA PHE A 531 -0.63 -36.92 -3.56
C PHE A 531 -0.58 -36.55 -2.07
N THR A 532 0.53 -36.90 -1.45
CA THR A 532 0.87 -36.53 -0.07
C THR A 532 1.52 -35.14 -0.04
N LEU A 533 1.74 -34.59 1.16
CA LEU A 533 2.49 -33.33 1.29
C LEU A 533 3.92 -33.45 0.77
N ALA A 534 4.59 -34.58 1.04
CA ALA A 534 5.94 -34.84 0.54
C ALA A 534 5.97 -34.93 -1.00
N ASP A 535 4.94 -35.51 -1.62
CA ASP A 535 4.85 -35.52 -3.08
C ASP A 535 4.68 -34.10 -3.66
N MET A 536 3.93 -33.22 -2.98
CA MET A 536 3.76 -31.83 -3.41
C MET A 536 5.06 -31.02 -3.24
N GLU A 537 5.87 -31.30 -2.22
CA GLU A 537 7.21 -30.72 -2.08
C GLU A 537 8.15 -31.20 -3.21
N GLU A 538 8.08 -32.48 -3.58
CA GLU A 538 8.80 -33.01 -4.75
C GLU A 538 8.34 -32.35 -6.06
N MET A 539 7.03 -32.08 -6.21
CA MET A 539 6.51 -31.33 -7.35
C MET A 539 7.03 -29.88 -7.37
N CYS A 540 7.09 -29.21 -6.22
CA CYS A 540 7.70 -27.87 -6.12
C CYS A 540 9.14 -27.89 -6.63
N PHE A 541 9.95 -28.86 -6.18
CA PHE A 541 11.33 -29.01 -6.66
C PHE A 541 11.42 -29.23 -8.17
N LYS A 542 10.59 -30.12 -8.73
CA LYS A 542 10.56 -30.38 -10.18
C LYS A 542 10.12 -29.19 -11.02
N LEU A 543 9.29 -28.31 -10.46
CA LEU A 543 8.86 -27.07 -11.08
C LEU A 543 9.76 -25.88 -10.72
N ASN A 544 10.88 -26.10 -10.02
CA ASN A 544 11.80 -25.06 -9.56
C ASN A 544 11.08 -23.96 -8.74
N ILE A 545 10.28 -24.39 -7.77
CA ILE A 545 9.54 -23.58 -6.80
C ILE A 545 10.07 -23.93 -5.41
N GLU A 546 10.42 -22.93 -4.61
CA GLU A 546 10.81 -23.16 -3.21
C GLU A 546 9.58 -23.63 -2.41
N PRO A 547 9.63 -24.77 -1.69
CA PRO A 547 8.48 -25.30 -0.96
C PRO A 547 7.90 -24.33 0.09
N GLU A 548 8.72 -23.40 0.56
CA GLU A 548 8.38 -22.35 1.53
C GLU A 548 7.51 -21.24 0.94
N ASP A 549 7.57 -21.02 -0.39
CA ASP A 549 6.77 -20.02 -1.12
C ASP A 549 5.31 -20.47 -1.34
N ILE A 550 5.02 -21.74 -1.03
CA ILE A 550 3.68 -22.31 -1.08
C ILE A 550 3.16 -22.41 0.36
N PRO A 551 2.44 -21.40 0.88
CA PRO A 551 1.87 -21.48 2.22
C PRO A 551 0.82 -22.60 2.29
N GLY A 552 0.39 -22.97 3.50
CA GLY A 552 -0.68 -23.94 3.71
C GLY A 552 -0.26 -25.13 4.54
N LYS A 553 -0.91 -25.31 5.69
CA LYS A 553 -0.73 -26.47 6.56
C LYS A 553 -1.80 -27.53 6.23
N GLY A 554 -1.35 -28.71 5.82
CA GLY A 554 -2.21 -29.84 5.42
C GLY A 554 -2.43 -29.95 3.91
N ARG A 555 -2.74 -31.17 3.44
CA ARG A 555 -2.79 -31.53 2.00
C ARG A 555 -3.71 -30.63 1.17
N SER A 556 -4.92 -30.37 1.66
CA SER A 556 -5.91 -29.56 0.92
C SER A 556 -5.51 -28.10 0.79
N ALA A 557 -4.91 -27.52 1.84
CA ALA A 557 -4.44 -26.14 1.80
C ALA A 557 -3.20 -26.04 0.91
N LYS A 558 -2.22 -26.93 1.10
CA LYS A 558 -0.99 -26.96 0.29
C LYS A 558 -1.29 -27.18 -1.19
N ALA A 559 -2.19 -28.11 -1.55
CA ALA A 559 -2.63 -28.32 -2.93
C ALA A 559 -3.26 -27.06 -3.54
N ARG A 560 -4.12 -26.37 -2.77
CA ARG A 560 -4.76 -25.13 -3.23
C ARG A 560 -3.73 -24.02 -3.46
N GLU A 561 -2.85 -23.79 -2.49
CA GLU A 561 -1.82 -22.74 -2.61
C GLU A 561 -0.80 -23.09 -3.71
N PHE A 562 -0.51 -24.36 -3.93
CA PHE A 562 0.34 -24.83 -5.02
C PHE A 562 -0.28 -24.53 -6.40
N ILE A 563 -1.55 -24.91 -6.60
CA ILE A 563 -2.31 -24.59 -7.82
C ILE A 563 -2.39 -23.07 -8.02
N MET A 564 -2.69 -22.32 -6.97
CA MET A 564 -2.80 -20.86 -7.03
C MET A 564 -1.46 -20.20 -7.30
N HIS A 565 -0.35 -20.73 -6.78
CA HIS A 565 0.98 -20.27 -7.11
C HIS A 565 1.28 -20.50 -8.60
N LEU A 566 1.05 -21.70 -9.12
CA LEU A 566 1.26 -21.99 -10.55
C LEU A 566 0.36 -21.13 -11.44
N LYS A 567 -0.90 -20.93 -11.07
CA LYS A 567 -1.84 -20.06 -11.77
C LYS A 567 -1.35 -18.60 -11.80
N ARG A 568 -0.91 -18.05 -10.65
CA ARG A 568 -0.37 -16.68 -10.55
C ARG A 568 0.85 -16.45 -11.43
N HIS A 569 1.64 -17.50 -11.67
CA HIS A 569 2.84 -17.43 -12.50
C HIS A 569 2.62 -17.88 -13.95
N GLY A 570 1.37 -18.21 -14.36
CA GLY A 570 1.06 -18.66 -15.71
C GLY A 570 1.61 -20.05 -16.05
N ARG A 571 1.91 -20.86 -15.04
CA ARG A 571 2.56 -22.18 -15.14
C ARG A 571 1.63 -23.35 -14.84
N LEU A 572 0.32 -23.10 -14.78
CA LEU A 572 -0.65 -24.13 -14.40
C LEU A 572 -0.70 -25.32 -15.37
N GLU A 573 -0.43 -25.07 -16.65
CA GLU A 573 -0.36 -26.09 -17.71
C GLU A 573 0.78 -27.11 -17.51
N GLU A 574 1.77 -26.80 -16.67
CA GLU A 574 2.89 -27.72 -16.35
C GLU A 574 2.48 -28.81 -15.36
N LEU A 575 1.40 -28.59 -14.60
CA LEU A 575 0.99 -29.47 -13.50
C LEU A 575 0.34 -30.79 -13.96
N PRO A 576 -0.61 -30.81 -14.92
CA PRO A 576 -1.19 -32.05 -15.42
C PRO A 576 -0.18 -33.10 -15.95
N PRO A 577 0.78 -32.75 -16.84
CA PRO A 577 1.76 -33.73 -17.31
C PRO A 577 2.71 -34.21 -16.19
N LEU A 578 3.03 -33.34 -15.22
CA LEU A 578 3.82 -33.73 -14.05
C LEU A 578 3.06 -34.72 -13.15
N MET A 579 1.77 -34.48 -12.88
CA MET A 579 0.93 -35.39 -12.11
C MET A 579 0.83 -36.76 -12.80
N GLN A 580 0.62 -36.79 -14.12
CA GLN A 580 0.58 -38.01 -14.91
C GLN A 580 1.90 -38.78 -14.87
N ALA A 581 3.04 -38.09 -14.97
CA ALA A 581 4.37 -38.69 -14.87
C ALA A 581 4.65 -39.28 -13.47
N MET A 582 4.20 -38.62 -12.41
CA MET A 582 4.44 -39.06 -11.02
C MET A 582 3.51 -40.21 -10.58
N ARG A 583 2.34 -40.38 -11.21
CA ARG A 583 1.44 -41.53 -10.99
C ARG A 583 0.90 -42.07 -12.32
N PRO A 584 1.71 -42.84 -13.08
CA PRO A 584 1.29 -43.35 -14.39
C PRO A 584 0.21 -44.45 -14.31
N ARG A 585 -0.09 -44.94 -13.10
CA ARG A 585 -1.11 -45.99 -12.86
C ARG A 585 -2.47 -45.44 -12.40
N VAL A 586 -2.57 -44.14 -12.13
CA VAL A 586 -3.84 -43.49 -11.77
C VAL A 586 -4.60 -43.17 -13.06
N ASN A 587 -5.89 -43.50 -13.09
CA ASN A 587 -6.75 -43.08 -14.20
C ASN A 587 -7.21 -41.64 -13.97
N TRP A 588 -6.67 -40.70 -14.74
CA TRP A 588 -6.93 -39.27 -14.62
C TRP A 588 -8.19 -38.80 -15.35
N GLN A 589 -9.14 -39.73 -15.57
CA GLN A 589 -10.43 -39.49 -16.25
C GLN A 589 -11.48 -38.88 -15.34
#